data_AF-A0A2A7GVB9-F1
#
_entry.id   AF-A0A2A7GVB9-F1
#
_cell.length_a   1.000
_cell.length_b   1.000
_cell.length_c   1.000
_cell.angle_alpha   90.00
_cell.angle_beta   90.00
_cell.angle_gamma   90.00
#
_symmetry.space_group_name_H-M   'P 1'
#
loop_
_entity.id
_entity.type
_entity.pdbx_description
1 polymer ?
#
loop_
_entity_poly.entity_id
_entity_poly.type
_entity_poly.pdbx_seq_one_letter_code
_entity_poly.pdbx_strand_id
1 'polypeptide(L)'
;MTLADYESIKVGDSMSGEGGDKYEDLVAKFGEPSNKSESQAGDMKMIMASWTKNINGDLGANFNVTFMEKDGQKLASSKGQMGMK
;
A
#
# COMPACT_ATOMS: atom_id res chain seq x y z
N MET A 1 8.09 11.03 -2.63
CA MET A 1 8.24 9.57 -2.42
C MET A 1 9.33 9.05 -3.35
N THR A 2 10.41 8.50 -2.81
CA THR A 2 11.51 7.89 -3.59
C THR A 2 11.35 6.37 -3.70
N LEU A 3 12.12 5.72 -4.58
CA LEU A 3 12.19 4.25 -4.60
C LEU A 3 12.63 3.69 -3.24
N ALA A 4 13.60 4.32 -2.56
CA ALA A 4 14.05 3.89 -1.24
C ALA A 4 12.93 3.96 -0.17
N ASP A 5 12.10 5.00 -0.22
CA ASP A 5 10.95 5.12 0.67
C ASP A 5 9.93 4.00 0.41
N TYR A 6 9.67 3.67 -0.86
CA TYR A 6 8.82 2.53 -1.24
C TYR A 6 9.42 1.19 -0.78
N GLU A 7 10.73 0.99 -0.93
CA GLU A 7 11.41 -0.23 -0.49
C GLU A 7 11.36 -0.39 1.03
N SER A 8 11.30 0.72 1.79
CA SER A 8 11.16 0.69 3.24
C SER A 8 9.80 0.19 3.75
N ILE A 9 8.77 0.15 2.89
CA ILE A 9 7.44 -0.36 3.25
C ILE A 9 7.54 -1.86 3.54
N LYS A 10 7.14 -2.27 4.74
CA LYS A 10 7.10 -3.66 5.14
C LYS A 10 5.81 -4.31 4.69
N VAL A 11 5.93 -5.42 3.98
CA VAL A 11 4.82 -6.32 3.68
C VAL A 11 4.89 -7.52 4.60
N GLY A 12 3.74 -7.87 5.17
CA GLY A 12 3.58 -9.01 6.05
C GLY A 12 3.18 -10.27 5.29
N ASP A 13 2.55 -11.18 6.03
CA ASP A 13 1.92 -12.37 5.47
C ASP A 13 0.95 -12.02 4.34
N SER A 14 0.95 -12.80 3.25
CA SER A 14 0.20 -12.46 2.04
C SER A 14 -1.32 -12.59 2.22
N MET A 15 -1.77 -13.40 3.18
CA MET A 15 -3.19 -13.70 3.42
C MET A 15 -3.80 -12.81 4.50
N SER A 16 -2.99 -12.35 5.46
CA SER A 16 -3.45 -11.61 6.64
C SER A 16 -2.81 -10.22 6.80
N GLY A 17 -1.71 -9.96 6.11
CA GLY A 17 -0.88 -8.76 6.28
C GLY A 17 -0.09 -8.74 7.60
N GLU A 18 -0.17 -9.78 8.44
CA GLU A 18 0.52 -9.80 9.74
C GLU A 18 2.03 -9.60 9.57
N GLY A 19 2.58 -8.64 10.33
CA GLY A 19 3.98 -8.20 10.21
C GLY A 19 4.23 -7.08 9.19
N GLY A 20 3.21 -6.67 8.44
CA GLY A 20 3.26 -5.55 7.51
C GLY A 20 2.94 -4.20 8.15
N ASP A 21 3.25 -3.13 7.43
CA ASP A 21 2.93 -1.76 7.86
C ASP A 21 1.42 -1.51 7.84
N LYS A 22 0.94 -0.65 8.74
CA LYS A 22 -0.46 -0.24 8.78
C LYS A 22 -0.77 0.75 7.66
N TYR A 23 -1.95 0.65 7.09
CA TYR A 23 -2.45 1.62 6.10
C TYR A 23 -2.36 3.06 6.62
N GLU A 24 -2.81 3.28 7.86
CA GLU A 24 -2.85 4.60 8.48
C GLU A 24 -1.44 5.21 8.66
N ASP A 25 -0.43 4.38 8.94
CA ASP A 25 0.96 4.83 9.06
C ASP A 25 1.52 5.28 7.70
N LEU A 26 1.17 4.56 6.63
CA LEU A 26 1.56 4.93 5.27
C LEU A 26 0.85 6.20 4.80
N VAL A 27 -0.43 6.38 5.14
CA VAL A 27 -1.15 7.65 4.88
C VAL A 27 -0.52 8.81 5.64
N ALA A 28 -0.15 8.61 6.91
CA ALA A 28 0.54 9.64 7.69
C ALA A 28 1.92 10.01 7.09
N LYS A 29 2.64 9.02 6.55
CA LYS A 29 3.98 9.22 5.98
C LYS A 29 3.96 9.79 4.56
N PHE A 30 3.03 9.33 3.71
CA PHE A 30 3.03 9.61 2.27
C PHE A 30 1.84 10.46 1.80
N GLY A 31 0.90 10.75 2.68
CA GLY A 31 -0.37 11.40 2.37
C GLY A 31 -1.43 10.41 1.87
N GLU A 32 -2.63 10.93 1.62
CA GLU A 32 -3.74 10.14 1.09
C GLU A 32 -3.41 9.51 -0.27
N PRO A 33 -3.78 8.24 -0.50
CA PRO A 33 -3.62 7.62 -1.80
C PRO A 33 -4.43 8.36 -2.86
N SER A 34 -3.92 8.34 -4.08
CA SER A 34 -4.59 8.94 -5.23
C SER A 34 -5.83 8.14 -5.65
N ASN A 35 -5.78 6.82 -5.46
CA ASN A 35 -6.90 5.92 -5.67
C ASN A 35 -6.96 4.89 -4.54
N LYS A 36 -8.17 4.52 -4.14
CA LYS A 36 -8.42 3.44 -3.18
C LYS A 36 -9.56 2.58 -3.72
N SER A 37 -9.35 1.28 -3.78
CA SER A 37 -10.39 0.30 -4.04
C SER A 37 -10.49 -0.68 -2.88
N GLU A 38 -11.71 -1.10 -2.58
CA GLU A 38 -12.00 -2.06 -1.53
C GLU A 38 -12.72 -3.25 -2.16
N SER A 39 -12.41 -4.44 -1.69
CA SER A 39 -12.99 -5.69 -2.17
C SER A 39 -13.16 -6.65 -1.00
N GLN A 40 -14.24 -7.40 -1.01
CA GLN A 40 -14.54 -8.36 0.04
C GLN A 40 -14.87 -9.72 -0.57
N ALA A 41 -14.22 -10.76 -0.06
CA ALA A 41 -14.44 -12.14 -0.44
C ALA A 41 -14.65 -12.98 0.83
N GLY A 42 -15.92 -13.27 1.15
CA GLY A 42 -16.29 -13.87 2.42
C GLY A 42 -15.93 -12.94 3.59
N ASP A 43 -15.14 -13.46 4.53
CA ASP A 43 -14.65 -12.71 5.69
C ASP A 43 -13.36 -11.94 5.42
N MET A 44 -12.73 -12.14 4.24
CA MET A 44 -11.52 -11.42 3.86
C MET A 44 -11.88 -10.10 3.20
N LYS A 45 -11.40 -9.01 3.80
CA LYS A 45 -11.46 -7.68 3.21
C LYS A 45 -10.07 -7.27 2.71
N MET A 46 -10.03 -6.81 1.47
CA MET A 46 -8.83 -6.35 0.81
C MET A 46 -9.01 -4.88 0.41
N ILE A 47 -7.96 -4.11 0.60
CA ILE A 47 -7.90 -2.69 0.22
C ILE A 47 -6.69 -2.51 -0.65
N MET A 48 -6.85 -1.99 -1.86
CA MET A 48 -5.74 -1.60 -2.72
C MET A 48 -5.68 -0.08 -2.76
N ALA A 49 -4.55 0.46 -2.33
CA ALA A 49 -4.29 1.90 -2.35
C ALA A 49 -3.14 2.20 -3.29
N SER A 50 -3.32 3.22 -4.14
CA SER A 50 -2.33 3.63 -5.13
C SER A 50 -1.98 5.10 -4.99
N TRP A 51 -0.70 5.41 -4.97
CA TRP A 51 -0.16 6.77 -4.91
C TRP A 51 0.51 7.09 -6.24
N THR A 52 0.04 8.15 -6.89
CA THR A 52 0.58 8.65 -8.17
C THR A 52 1.09 10.08 -8.08
N LYS A 53 0.83 10.76 -6.95
CA LYS A 53 1.24 12.15 -6.72
C LYS A 53 2.58 12.19 -5.99
N ASN A 54 3.42 13.17 -6.33
CA ASN A 54 4.71 13.43 -5.67
C ASN A 54 5.64 12.20 -5.62
N ILE A 55 5.54 11.35 -6.64
CA ILE A 55 6.43 10.20 -6.86
C ILE A 55 7.66 10.69 -7.61
N ASN A 56 8.84 10.35 -7.09
CA ASN A 56 10.10 10.53 -7.80
C ASN A 56 10.26 9.38 -8.80
N GLY A 57 10.29 9.70 -10.09
CA GLY A 57 10.30 8.70 -11.14
C GLY A 57 10.01 9.27 -12.53
N ASP A 58 9.78 8.38 -13.48
CA ASP A 58 9.37 8.75 -14.84
C ASP A 58 7.92 9.26 -14.88
N LEU A 59 7.51 9.84 -16.02
CA LEU A 59 6.13 10.25 -16.23
C LEU A 59 5.20 9.04 -16.08
N GLY A 60 4.25 9.13 -15.14
CA GLY A 60 3.35 8.03 -14.80
C GLY A 60 3.84 7.14 -13.65
N ALA A 61 4.95 7.48 -13.00
CA ALA A 61 5.45 6.74 -11.85
C ALA A 61 4.41 6.64 -10.73
N ASN A 62 4.28 5.46 -10.16
CA ASN A 62 3.30 5.16 -9.13
C ASN A 62 3.74 3.96 -8.29
N PHE A 63 3.12 3.83 -7.11
CA PHE A 63 3.14 2.59 -6.37
C PHE A 63 1.76 2.27 -5.81
N ASN A 64 1.56 0.98 -5.57
CA ASN A 64 0.36 0.42 -5.00
C ASN A 64 0.74 -0.48 -3.83
N VAL A 65 -0.09 -0.44 -2.79
CA VAL A 65 0.01 -1.33 -1.64
C VAL A 65 -1.36 -1.97 -1.44
N THR A 66 -1.36 -3.28 -1.31
CA THR A 66 -2.53 -4.07 -0.95
C THR A 66 -2.50 -4.32 0.56
N PHE A 67 -3.62 -4.09 1.21
CA PHE A 67 -3.84 -4.32 2.63
C PHE A 67 -4.91 -5.38 2.83
N MET A 68 -4.69 -6.24 3.81
CA MET A 68 -5.74 -7.11 4.33
C MET A 68 -6.30 -6.47 5.58
N GLU A 69 -7.63 -6.42 5.69
CA GLU A 69 -8.32 -5.99 6.90
C GLU A 69 -8.68 -7.22 7.73
N LYS A 70 -8.11 -7.29 8.94
CA LYS A 70 -8.35 -8.33 9.93
C LYS A 70 -8.41 -7.69 11.32
N ASP A 71 -9.42 -8.03 12.11
CA ASP A 71 -9.63 -7.49 13.46
C ASP A 71 -9.60 -5.94 13.52
N GLY A 72 -10.13 -5.29 12.48
CA GLY A 72 -10.16 -3.83 12.34
C GLY A 72 -8.83 -3.18 11.95
N GLN A 73 -7.76 -3.95 11.76
CA GLN A 73 -6.46 -3.46 11.31
C GLN A 73 -6.28 -3.71 9.82
N LYS A 74 -5.72 -2.71 9.10
CA LYS A 74 -5.39 -2.80 7.68
C LYS A 74 -3.89 -2.94 7.54
N LEU A 75 -3.42 -4.15 7.26
CA LEU A 75 -1.99 -4.46 7.24
C LEU A 75 -1.52 -4.78 5.83
N ALA A 76 -0.38 -4.23 5.44
CA ALA A 76 0.17 -4.41 4.10
C ALA A 76 0.54 -5.88 3.85
N SER A 77 -0.04 -6.48 2.81
CA SER A 77 0.21 -7.87 2.41
C SER A 77 1.00 -7.99 1.10
N SER A 78 0.96 -6.96 0.25
CA SER A 78 1.77 -6.88 -0.96
C SER A 78 1.97 -5.43 -1.41
N LYS A 79 3.01 -5.20 -2.19
CA LYS A 79 3.31 -3.89 -2.80
C LYS A 79 3.82 -4.06 -4.23
N GLY A 80 3.58 -3.06 -5.06
CA GLY A 80 4.10 -2.98 -6.43
C GLY A 80 4.39 -1.53 -6.79
N GLN A 81 5.31 -1.31 -7.73
CA GLN A 81 5.61 0.01 -8.27
C GLN A 81 5.85 -0.04 -9.77
N MET A 82 5.66 1.11 -10.40
CA MET A 82 6.01 1.33 -11.79
C MET A 82 6.77 2.66 -11.92
N GLY A 83 7.91 2.64 -12.61
CA GLY A 83 8.63 3.84 -13.02
C GLY A 83 9.28 4.67 -11.91
N MET A 84 9.35 4.17 -10.67
CA MET A 84 9.99 4.89 -9.55
C MET A 84 11.53 4.89 -9.65
N LYS A 85 12.16 5.93 -9.09
CA LYS A 85 13.62 6.11 -9.02
C LYS A 85 14.11 6.46 -7.61
#